data_AF-A0A959NF34-F1
#
_entry.id   AF-A0A959NF34-F1
#
_cell.length_a   1.000
_cell.length_b   1.000
_cell.length_c   1.000
_cell.angle_alpha   90.00
_cell.angle_beta   90.00
_cell.angle_gamma   90.00
#
_symmetry.space_group_name_H-M   'P 1'
#
loop_
_entity.id
_entity.type
_entity.pdbx_description
1 polymer ?
#
loop_
_entity_poly.entity_id
_entity_poly.type
_entity_poly.pdbx_seq_one_letter_code
_entity_poly.pdbx_strand_id
1 'polypeptide(L)'
;DHHNYWLDKEQGEVVYSDTYCSYYVVETYYGYTIVRSYAGYKPYEGTIVYGDFSSRGTRDMYNYSEDFVFTGTVTDYWLSYDEAQDALDYYCPVYGKGVTTKRVFKKSTLFKK
;
A
#
# COMPACT_ATOMS: atom_id res chain seq x y z
N ASP A 1 17.08 12.42 -15.29
CA ASP A 1 16.94 12.99 -13.92
C ASP A 1 16.11 12.04 -13.07
N HIS A 2 16.45 11.92 -11.80
CA HIS A 2 15.92 10.86 -10.94
C HIS A 2 14.41 11.01 -10.68
N HIS A 3 13.89 12.24 -10.60
CA HIS A 3 12.46 12.49 -10.39
C HIS A 3 11.61 12.06 -11.58
N ASN A 4 11.99 12.39 -12.82
CA ASN A 4 11.16 12.06 -13.99
C ASN A 4 10.96 10.55 -14.16
N TYR A 5 11.98 9.73 -13.83
CA TYR A 5 11.83 8.27 -13.91
C TYR A 5 10.69 7.74 -13.04
N TRP A 6 10.54 8.26 -11.82
CA TRP A 6 9.52 7.81 -10.87
C TRP A 6 8.15 8.39 -11.17
N LEU A 7 8.08 9.64 -11.62
CA LEU A 7 6.80 10.30 -11.93
C LEU A 7 6.10 9.69 -13.16
N ASP A 8 6.84 8.99 -14.02
CA ASP A 8 6.28 8.20 -15.13
C ASP A 8 5.74 6.82 -14.69
N LYS A 9 5.89 6.45 -13.41
CA LYS A 9 5.38 5.18 -12.85
C LYS A 9 3.95 5.31 -12.34
N GLU A 10 3.36 4.17 -11.98
CA GLU A 10 2.01 4.14 -11.41
C GLU A 10 2.00 4.92 -10.09
N GLN A 11 1.07 5.87 -9.99
CA GLN A 11 0.82 6.66 -8.79
C GLN A 11 -0.16 5.93 -7.87
N GLY A 12 0.11 5.96 -6.58
CA GLY A 12 -0.81 5.48 -5.55
C GLY A 12 -0.76 6.32 -4.27
N GLU A 13 -1.74 6.10 -3.41
CA GLU A 13 -1.81 6.68 -2.08
C GLU A 13 -1.95 5.57 -1.04
N VAL A 14 -1.19 5.68 0.05
CA VAL A 14 -1.30 4.74 1.16
C VAL A 14 -2.62 5.01 1.89
N VAL A 15 -3.57 4.09 1.80
CA VAL A 15 -4.92 4.22 2.40
C VAL A 15 -5.07 3.42 3.70
N TYR A 16 -4.09 2.57 4.02
CA TYR A 16 -4.05 1.86 5.29
C TYR A 16 -2.62 1.53 5.70
N SER A 17 -2.27 1.80 6.96
CA SER A 17 -0.98 1.43 7.54
C SER A 17 -1.11 1.28 9.06
N ASP A 18 -0.72 0.14 9.62
CA ASP A 18 -0.87 -0.15 11.06
C ASP A 18 0.48 -0.49 11.70
N THR A 19 0.78 0.06 12.88
CA THR A 19 2.08 -0.10 13.56
C THR A 19 2.47 -1.56 13.82
N TYR A 20 1.51 -2.46 14.02
CA TYR A 20 1.74 -3.87 14.39
C TYR A 20 1.76 -4.82 13.18
N CYS A 21 1.36 -4.33 12.01
CA CYS A 21 1.28 -5.08 10.77
C CYS A 21 2.41 -4.67 9.81
N SER A 22 3.17 -5.63 9.28
CA SER A 22 4.20 -5.35 8.26
C SER A 22 3.61 -5.10 6.87
N TYR A 23 2.29 -5.08 6.72
CA TYR A 23 1.61 -4.85 5.46
C TYR A 23 0.88 -3.50 5.50
N TYR A 24 0.81 -2.85 4.36
CA TYR A 24 0.07 -1.62 4.14
C TYR A 24 -0.66 -1.70 2.81
N VAL A 25 -1.65 -0.83 2.63
CA VAL A 25 -2.49 -0.81 1.43
C VAL A 25 -2.24 0.48 0.67
N VAL A 26 -1.99 0.33 -0.62
CA VAL A 26 -1.91 1.43 -1.58
C VAL A 26 -3.16 1.37 -2.44
N GLU A 27 -3.95 2.44 -2.48
CA GLU A 27 -4.97 2.61 -3.51
C GLU A 27 -4.29 3.17 -4.76
N THR A 28 -4.59 2.56 -5.91
CA THR A 28 -4.17 3.01 -7.24
C THR A 28 -5.39 3.18 -8.14
N TYR A 29 -5.15 3.64 -9.37
CA TYR A 29 -6.21 3.77 -10.37
C TYR A 29 -6.96 2.44 -10.63
N TYR A 30 -6.27 1.31 -10.50
CA TYR A 30 -6.80 -0.02 -10.82
C TYR A 30 -7.46 -0.74 -9.65
N GLY A 31 -7.38 -0.20 -8.43
CA GLY A 31 -7.91 -0.85 -7.23
C GLY A 31 -6.98 -0.69 -6.04
N TYR A 32 -6.91 -1.72 -5.20
CA TYR A 32 -6.06 -1.75 -4.01
C TYR A 32 -4.92 -2.74 -4.19
N THR A 33 -3.75 -2.38 -3.67
CA THR A 33 -2.53 -3.17 -3.71
C THR A 33 -2.02 -3.38 -2.29
N ILE A 34 -1.74 -4.62 -1.94
CA ILE A 34 -1.16 -5.01 -0.66
C ILE A 34 0.35 -5.06 -0.80
N VAL A 35 1.03 -4.32 0.07
CA VAL A 35 2.49 -4.24 0.06
C VAL A 35 3.03 -4.60 1.44
N ARG A 36 3.98 -5.53 1.45
CA ARG A 36 4.78 -5.83 2.64
C ARG A 36 5.94 -4.85 2.74
N SER A 37 6.09 -4.21 3.89
CA SER A 37 7.25 -3.39 4.23
C SER A 37 8.54 -4.21 4.17
N TYR A 38 9.61 -3.60 3.66
CA TYR A 38 10.95 -4.17 3.67
C TYR A 38 11.90 -3.30 4.52
N ALA A 39 12.89 -3.91 5.17
CA ALA A 39 13.93 -3.23 5.96
C ALA A 39 13.39 -2.25 7.04
N GLY A 40 12.19 -2.49 7.56
CA GLY A 40 11.62 -1.72 8.68
C GLY A 40 10.98 -0.38 8.31
N TYR A 41 11.04 0.04 7.03
CA TYR A 41 10.33 1.23 6.58
C TYR A 41 8.92 0.89 6.09
N LYS A 42 7.92 1.64 6.57
CA LYS A 42 6.54 1.54 6.14
C LYS A 42 5.92 2.94 6.10
N PRO A 43 5.37 3.38 4.95
CA PRO A 43 4.78 4.70 4.82
C PRO A 43 3.49 4.83 5.64
N TYR A 44 3.14 6.07 5.99
CA TYR A 44 1.92 6.40 6.73
C TYR A 44 0.73 6.61 5.80
N GLU A 45 -0.48 6.60 6.36
CA GLU A 45 -1.70 6.87 5.60
C GLU A 45 -1.72 8.30 5.02
N GLY A 46 -2.03 8.41 3.72
CA GLY A 46 -1.99 9.64 2.95
C GLY A 46 -0.66 9.91 2.24
N THR A 47 0.37 9.09 2.45
CA THR A 47 1.62 9.19 1.69
C THR A 47 1.37 8.89 0.22
N ILE A 48 1.87 9.75 -0.66
CA ILE A 48 1.83 9.56 -2.11
C ILE A 48 3.07 8.79 -2.54
N VAL A 49 2.86 7.70 -3.27
CA VAL A 49 3.92 6.80 -3.71
C VAL A 49 3.86 6.57 -5.22
N TYR A 50 5.02 6.34 -5.82
CA TYR A 50 5.16 5.97 -7.23
C TYR A 50 5.94 4.66 -7.35
N GLY A 51 5.50 3.77 -8.24
CA GLY A 51 6.16 2.48 -8.41
C GLY A 51 5.44 1.59 -9.41
N ASP A 52 5.81 0.32 -9.43
CA ASP A 52 5.00 -0.71 -10.07
C ASP A 52 4.13 -1.34 -8.98
N PHE A 53 2.83 -1.04 -8.96
CA PHE A 53 1.87 -1.63 -8.01
C PHE A 53 0.98 -2.68 -8.66
N SER A 54 1.23 -3.00 -9.93
CA SER A 54 0.39 -3.84 -10.79
C SER A 54 1.04 -5.19 -11.14
N SER A 55 2.12 -5.55 -10.46
CA SER A 55 2.79 -6.84 -10.58
C SER A 55 3.21 -7.38 -9.21
N ARG A 56 3.43 -8.69 -9.05
CA ARG A 56 3.93 -9.27 -7.79
C ARG A 56 5.45 -9.24 -7.68
N GLY A 57 5.98 -9.09 -6.46
CA GLY A 57 7.41 -9.17 -6.19
C GLY A 57 8.00 -7.99 -5.42
N THR A 58 9.28 -8.14 -5.04
CA THR A 58 10.05 -7.12 -4.33
C THR A 58 10.65 -6.12 -5.31
N ARG A 59 10.47 -4.83 -5.02
CA ARG A 59 10.98 -3.74 -5.85
C ARG A 59 11.08 -2.45 -5.07
N ASP A 60 11.75 -1.49 -5.69
CA ASP A 60 11.85 -0.14 -5.19
C ASP A 60 10.64 0.69 -5.61
N MET A 61 10.27 1.59 -4.71
CA MET A 61 9.13 2.49 -4.77
C MET A 61 9.62 3.86 -4.31
N TYR A 62 9.02 4.91 -4.83
CA TYR A 62 9.38 6.28 -4.49
C TYR A 62 8.29 6.90 -3.63
N ASN A 63 8.67 7.31 -2.42
CA ASN A 63 7.82 8.14 -1.57
C ASN A 63 7.97 9.60 -2.02
N TYR A 64 6.94 10.10 -2.70
CA TYR A 64 6.91 11.48 -3.19
C TYR A 64 6.71 12.51 -2.08
N SER A 65 6.01 12.13 -1.01
CA SER A 65 5.75 13.02 0.13
C SER A 65 6.99 13.32 0.96
N GLU A 66 7.93 12.37 1.04
CA GLU A 66 9.17 12.49 1.85
C GLU A 66 10.45 12.50 1.01
N ASP A 67 10.32 12.43 -0.33
CA ASP A 67 11.40 12.51 -1.32
C ASP A 67 12.52 11.47 -1.16
N PHE A 68 12.16 10.19 -1.06
CA PHE A 68 13.15 9.11 -1.09
C PHE A 68 12.62 7.79 -1.63
N VAL A 69 13.55 6.91 -2.00
CA VAL A 69 13.27 5.57 -2.53
C VAL A 69 13.36 4.54 -1.41
N PHE A 70 12.41 3.62 -1.39
CA PHE A 70 12.34 2.54 -0.43
C PHE A 70 11.89 1.25 -1.10
N THR A 71 12.22 0.11 -0.50
CA THR A 71 11.86 -1.20 -1.04
C THR A 71 10.58 -1.72 -0.38
N GLY A 72 9.74 -2.40 -1.15
CA GLY A 72 8.58 -3.14 -0.66
C GLY A 72 8.32 -4.38 -1.50
N THR A 73 7.51 -5.31 -0.99
CA THR A 73 7.06 -6.48 -1.74
C THR A 73 5.58 -6.38 -2.02
N VAL A 74 5.19 -6.22 -3.28
CA VAL A 74 3.79 -6.29 -3.68
C VAL A 74 3.36 -7.76 -3.65
N THR A 75 2.39 -8.06 -2.79
CA THR A 75 1.86 -9.43 -2.65
C THR A 75 0.61 -9.64 -3.48
N ASP A 76 -0.26 -8.64 -3.54
CA ASP A 76 -1.53 -8.67 -4.27
C ASP A 76 -1.86 -7.29 -4.81
N TYR A 77 -2.56 -7.23 -5.92
CA TYR A 77 -2.81 -6.00 -6.67
C TYR A 77 -4.15 -6.09 -7.41
N TRP A 78 -4.67 -4.92 -7.83
CA TRP A 78 -5.96 -4.77 -8.50
C TRP A 78 -7.14 -5.37 -7.72
N LEU A 79 -7.01 -5.38 -6.39
CA LEU A 79 -8.06 -5.88 -5.52
C LEU A 79 -9.21 -4.87 -5.47
N SER A 80 -10.42 -5.39 -5.32
CA SER A 80 -11.54 -4.61 -4.80
C SER A 80 -11.33 -4.25 -3.32
N TYR A 81 -12.18 -3.38 -2.79
CA TYR A 81 -12.10 -2.96 -1.39
C TYR A 81 -12.26 -4.16 -0.43
N ASP A 82 -13.25 -5.02 -0.68
CA ASP A 82 -13.49 -6.21 0.14
C ASP A 82 -12.35 -7.22 0.07
N GLU A 83 -11.80 -7.48 -1.12
CA GLU A 83 -10.67 -8.40 -1.29
C GLU A 83 -9.41 -7.89 -0.58
N ALA A 84 -9.16 -6.58 -0.59
CA ALA A 84 -8.04 -5.99 0.12
C ALA A 84 -8.20 -6.07 1.65
N GLN A 85 -9.42 -5.93 2.16
CA GLN A 85 -9.70 -6.16 3.58
C GLN A 85 -9.42 -7.61 3.95
N ASP A 86 -9.93 -8.56 3.17
CA ASP A 86 -9.76 -9.98 3.42
C ASP A 86 -8.28 -10.40 3.33
N ALA A 87 -7.53 -9.84 2.36
CA ALA A 87 -6.09 -10.05 2.23
C ALA A 87 -5.31 -9.53 3.43
N LEU A 88 -5.63 -8.33 3.94
CA LEU A 88 -5.01 -7.82 5.16
C LEU A 88 -5.32 -8.67 6.38
N ASP A 89 -6.54 -9.18 6.51
CA ASP A 89 -6.89 -10.05 7.63
C ASP A 89 -6.13 -11.38 7.58
N TYR A 90 -5.85 -11.89 6.37
CA TYR A 90 -4.98 -13.05 6.17
C TYR A 90 -3.51 -12.76 6.52
N TYR A 91 -2.95 -11.64 6.04
CA TYR A 91 -1.53 -11.31 6.25
C TYR A 91 -1.21 -10.74 7.63
N CYS A 92 -2.18 -10.09 8.25
CA CYS A 92 -2.06 -9.47 9.56
C CYS A 92 -3.18 -9.95 10.49
N PRO A 93 -3.18 -11.23 10.87
CA PRO A 93 -4.17 -11.76 11.80
C PRO A 93 -3.99 -11.10 13.16
N VAL A 94 -5.06 -10.50 13.68
CA VAL A 94 -5.06 -9.93 15.03
C VAL A 94 -5.26 -11.07 16.02
N TYR A 95 -4.18 -11.68 16.51
CA TYR A 95 -4.29 -12.68 17.57
C TYR A 95 -4.88 -12.05 18.84
N GLY A 96 -6.04 -12.55 19.29
CA GLY A 96 -6.64 -12.20 20.58
C GLY A 96 -7.74 -11.12 20.55
N LYS A 97 -8.03 -10.50 19.39
CA LYS A 97 -9.29 -9.77 19.18
C LYS A 97 -10.09 -10.59 18.21
N GLY A 98 -11.23 -11.14 18.61
CA GLY A 98 -12.18 -11.71 17.64
C GLY A 98 -12.39 -10.65 16.56
N VAL A 99 -11.94 -10.92 15.34
CA VAL A 99 -12.00 -9.95 14.24
C VAL A 99 -13.46 -9.87 13.80
N THR A 100 -14.25 -9.11 14.54
CA THR A 100 -15.67 -8.87 14.25
C THR A 100 -15.86 -7.60 13.44
N THR A 101 -14.82 -6.78 13.27
CA THR A 101 -14.85 -5.53 12.51
C THR A 101 -13.78 -5.54 11.43
N LYS A 102 -14.21 -5.55 10.15
CA LYS A 102 -13.29 -5.37 9.01
C LYS A 102 -12.54 -4.05 9.14
N ARG A 103 -11.27 -4.03 8.75
CA ARG A 103 -10.42 -2.83 8.75
C ARG A 103 -10.99 -1.78 7.80
N VAL A 104 -11.05 -0.51 8.21
CA VAL A 104 -11.57 0.57 7.37
C VAL A 104 -10.39 1.32 6.75
N PHE A 105 -10.38 1.47 5.43
CA PHE A 105 -9.34 2.25 4.76
C PHE A 105 -9.71 3.72 4.70
N LYS A 106 -8.70 4.59 4.79
CA LYS A 106 -8.87 6.02 4.57
C LYS A 106 -9.29 6.26 3.13
N LYS A 107 -10.23 7.18 2.91
CA LYS A 107 -10.60 7.59 1.55
C LYS A 107 -9.41 8.27 0.87
N SER A 108 -9.02 7.78 -0.30
CA SER A 108 -7.97 8.42 -1.11
C SER A 108 -8.38 9.83 -1.54
N THR A 109 -7.38 10.72 -1.54
CA THR A 109 -7.44 12.06 -2.10
C THR A 109 -7.14 12.08 -3.59
N LEU A 110 -6.41 11.08 -4.11
CA LEU A 110 -6.10 10.91 -5.53
C LEU A 110 -7.31 10.39 -6.33
N PHE A 111 -8.03 9.40 -5.77
CA PHE A 111 -9.08 8.68 -6.49
C PHE A 111 -10.45 9.01 -5.89
N LYS A 112 -11.17 9.95 -6.51
CA LYS A 112 -12.56 10.26 -6.14
C LYS A 112 -13.49 9.22 -6.73
N LYS A 113 -13.75 8.17 -5.96
CA LYS A 113 -14.88 7.25 -6.16
C LYS A 113 -16.13 7.78 -5.46
#